data_AF-A0A2N6E5M8-F1
#
_entry.id   AF-A0A2N6E5M8-F1
#
_cell.length_a   1.000
_cell.length_b   1.000
_cell.length_c   1.000
_cell.angle_alpha   90.00
_cell.angle_beta   90.00
_cell.angle_gamma   90.00
#
_symmetry.space_group_name_H-M   'P 1'
#
loop_
_entity.id
_entity.type
_entity.pdbx_description
1 polymer ?
#
loop_
_entity_poly.entity_id
_entity_poly.type
_entity_poly.pdbx_seq_one_letter_code
_entity_poly.pdbx_strand_id
1 'polypeptide(L)'
;MVLVAVFILAGQVDASPAQQPTVCIQCHGGLAGHLAAPVIDWQGSVHQQNGISCHDCHGGDPTDFAMAMEPERGFVGVPDYEQVPNFCGRCHIGVLGDYQESAHGRALAEGGAQCVVCHGNHSVTPAHIDLINQQDCSRCHDYGRAAEIKLALKETDARLIRIDGELQRIHKLGFSTESMSGSLFDLRNRFHRVFHSVDVRKVRQETGGVQAELTKMEGEVKAIDTTLGQRKLWGSVVIALL
;
A
#
# COMPACT_ATOMS: atom_id res chain seq x y z
N MET A 1 6.62 36.04 -46.25
CA MET A 1 6.61 34.68 -45.68
C MET A 1 7.17 34.76 -44.28
N VAL A 2 6.29 34.83 -43.27
CA VAL A 2 6.68 34.86 -41.86
C VAL A 2 6.68 33.41 -41.37
N LEU A 3 7.88 32.87 -41.09
CA LEU A 3 8.02 31.56 -40.46
C LEU A 3 7.62 31.68 -38.98
N VAL A 4 6.50 31.08 -38.62
CA VAL A 4 6.09 30.88 -37.22
C VAL A 4 6.79 29.61 -36.73
N ALA A 5 7.80 29.78 -35.87
CA ALA A 5 8.45 28.68 -35.18
C ALA A 5 7.51 28.16 -34.07
N VAL A 6 6.99 26.96 -34.24
CA VAL A 6 6.22 26.25 -33.22
C VAL A 6 7.21 25.66 -32.21
N PHE A 7 7.31 26.29 -31.04
CA PHE A 7 8.02 25.72 -29.89
C PHE A 7 7.14 24.63 -29.27
N ILE A 8 7.54 23.38 -29.43
CA ILE A 8 6.96 22.24 -28.71
C ILE A 8 7.53 22.29 -27.28
N LEU A 9 6.72 22.75 -26.31
CA LEU A 9 7.04 22.54 -24.89
C LEU A 9 6.81 21.08 -24.55
N ALA A 10 7.88 20.29 -24.57
CA ALA A 10 7.89 18.98 -23.93
C ALA A 10 7.69 19.17 -22.42
N GLY A 11 6.60 18.62 -21.88
CA GLY A 11 6.32 18.62 -20.45
C GLY A 11 7.46 17.93 -19.70
N GLN A 12 8.13 18.68 -18.83
CA GLN A 12 9.11 18.13 -17.92
C GLN A 12 8.37 17.32 -16.87
N VAL A 13 8.53 16.00 -16.92
CA VAL A 13 8.27 15.14 -15.78
C VAL A 13 9.32 15.50 -14.73
N ASP A 14 8.90 16.25 -13.72
CA ASP A 14 9.73 16.54 -12.55
C ASP A 14 10.07 15.22 -11.86
N ALA A 15 11.25 14.69 -12.17
CA ALA A 15 11.87 13.65 -11.36
C ALA A 15 12.06 14.24 -9.96
N SER A 16 11.38 13.68 -8.96
CA SER A 16 11.61 14.05 -7.57
C SER A 16 13.11 13.92 -7.27
N PRO A 17 13.75 14.94 -6.65
CA PRO A 17 15.17 14.87 -6.37
C PRO A 17 15.45 13.65 -5.51
N ALA A 18 16.39 12.80 -5.94
CA ALA A 18 16.83 11.67 -5.15
C ALA A 18 17.28 12.20 -3.77
N GLN A 19 16.60 11.77 -2.72
CA GLN A 19 16.91 12.14 -1.35
C GLN A 19 18.39 11.80 -1.08
N GLN A 20 19.18 12.77 -0.62
CA GLN A 20 20.58 12.53 -0.26
C GLN A 20 20.63 11.41 0.79
N PRO A 21 21.55 10.44 0.66
CA PRO A 21 21.62 9.32 1.59
C PRO A 21 21.92 9.83 3.00
N THR A 22 21.25 9.30 4.02
CA THR A 22 21.49 9.66 5.43
C THR A 22 22.86 9.18 5.90
N VAL A 23 23.41 9.75 6.98
CA VAL A 23 24.68 9.25 7.56
C VAL A 23 24.58 7.78 7.96
N CYS A 24 23.38 7.31 8.34
CA CYS A 24 23.09 5.91 8.62
C CYS A 24 23.42 5.05 7.39
N ILE A 25 22.88 5.40 6.22
CA ILE A 25 23.09 4.67 4.97
C ILE A 25 24.54 4.81 4.49
N GLN A 26 25.11 6.02 4.58
CA GLN A 26 26.49 6.28 4.14
C GLN A 26 27.50 5.46 4.94
N CYS A 27 27.34 5.39 6.27
CA CYS A 27 28.21 4.59 7.12
C CYS A 27 27.91 3.09 6.97
N HIS A 28 26.67 2.66 7.25
CA HIS A 28 26.32 1.24 7.27
C HIS A 28 26.40 0.58 5.89
N GLY A 29 26.15 1.31 4.80
CA GLY A 29 26.30 0.80 3.43
C GLY A 29 27.76 0.52 3.04
N GLY A 30 28.73 1.12 3.73
CA GLY A 30 30.16 0.87 3.54
C GLY A 30 30.75 -0.23 4.46
N LEU A 31 29.95 -0.78 5.36
CA LEU A 31 30.37 -1.84 6.29
C LEU A 31 30.22 -3.23 5.65
N ALA A 32 30.57 -4.28 6.41
CA ALA A 32 30.42 -5.66 5.99
C ALA A 32 29.50 -6.45 6.94
N GLY A 33 28.95 -7.55 6.43
CA GLY A 33 28.15 -8.50 7.20
C GLY A 33 26.86 -7.88 7.75
N HIS A 34 26.53 -8.21 9.00
CA HIS A 34 25.26 -7.85 9.63
C HIS A 34 25.01 -6.34 9.74
N LEU A 35 26.06 -5.51 9.70
CA LEU A 35 25.91 -4.06 9.78
C LEU A 35 25.52 -3.43 8.44
N ALA A 36 25.86 -4.07 7.32
CA ALA A 36 25.50 -3.61 5.98
C ALA A 36 24.23 -4.28 5.44
N ALA A 37 23.90 -5.48 5.92
CA ALA A 37 22.73 -6.24 5.47
C ALA A 37 21.41 -5.43 5.53
N PRO A 38 21.08 -4.68 6.61
CA PRO A 38 19.87 -3.85 6.64
C PRO A 38 19.82 -2.80 5.53
N VAL A 39 20.96 -2.21 5.16
CA VAL A 39 21.03 -1.22 4.08
C VAL A 39 20.77 -1.89 2.73
N ILE A 40 21.34 -3.08 2.52
CA ILE A 40 21.13 -3.87 1.31
C ILE A 40 19.66 -4.29 1.17
N ASP A 41 19.07 -4.81 2.24
CA ASP A 41 17.67 -5.26 2.26
C ASP A 41 16.68 -4.09 2.11
N TRP A 42 16.99 -2.94 2.70
CA TRP A 42 16.17 -1.73 2.60
C TRP A 42 16.15 -1.13 1.20
N GLN A 43 17.24 -1.28 0.43
CA GLN A 43 17.29 -0.81 -0.94
C GLN A 43 16.23 -1.52 -1.80
N GLY A 44 15.36 -0.73 -2.44
CA GLY A 44 14.27 -1.24 -3.27
C GLY A 44 12.99 -1.58 -2.50
N SER A 45 12.99 -1.48 -1.16
CA SER A 45 11.78 -1.62 -0.36
C SER A 45 10.75 -0.53 -0.70
N VAL A 46 9.48 -0.80 -0.38
CA VAL A 46 8.41 0.22 -0.51
C VAL A 46 8.69 1.44 0.37
N HIS A 47 9.37 1.26 1.50
CA HIS A 47 9.76 2.36 2.38
C HIS A 47 10.82 3.26 1.73
N GLN A 48 11.85 2.67 1.12
CA GLN A 48 12.85 3.44 0.39
C GLN A 48 12.23 4.22 -0.77
N GLN A 49 11.32 3.60 -1.51
CA GLN A 49 10.61 4.25 -2.63
C GLN A 49 9.75 5.45 -2.18
N ASN A 50 9.34 5.47 -0.91
CA ASN A 50 8.54 6.54 -0.31
C ASN A 50 9.36 7.46 0.62
N GLY A 51 10.70 7.44 0.51
CA GLY A 51 11.58 8.34 1.24
C GLY A 51 11.76 8.03 2.73
N ILE A 52 11.29 6.87 3.21
CA ILE A 52 11.43 6.43 4.60
C ILE A 52 12.79 5.75 4.78
N SER A 53 13.61 6.31 5.67
CA SER A 53 14.98 5.90 5.96
C SER A 53 15.12 5.25 7.34
N CYS A 54 16.33 4.83 7.70
CA CYS A 54 16.62 4.05 8.91
C CYS A 54 16.13 4.73 10.20
N HIS A 55 16.34 6.04 10.29
CA HIS A 55 16.02 6.85 11.47
C HIS A 55 14.51 7.05 11.68
N ASP A 56 13.68 6.92 10.64
CA ASP A 56 12.22 7.04 10.80
C ASP A 56 11.64 5.90 11.68
N CYS A 57 12.32 4.75 11.66
CA CYS A 57 12.03 3.59 12.51
C CYS A 57 12.93 3.54 13.74
N HIS A 58 14.25 3.58 13.54
CA HIS A 58 15.25 3.37 14.59
C HIS A 58 15.64 4.64 15.37
N GLY A 59 15.10 5.80 14.99
CA GLY A 59 15.47 7.09 15.57
C GLY A 59 16.92 7.50 15.28
N GLY A 60 17.45 8.39 16.10
CA GLY A 60 18.82 8.91 15.94
C GLY A 60 18.88 10.16 15.08
N ASP A 61 20.11 10.65 14.84
CA ASP A 61 20.37 11.84 14.03
C ASP A 61 20.89 11.43 12.63
N PRO A 62 20.11 11.61 11.55
CA PRO A 62 20.51 11.21 10.21
C PRO A 62 21.55 12.14 9.56
N THR A 63 22.01 13.17 10.27
CA THR A 63 22.92 14.20 9.76
C THR A 63 24.27 14.26 10.50
N ASP A 64 24.40 13.59 11.64
CA ASP A 64 25.59 13.65 12.50
C ASP A 64 26.25 12.27 12.61
N PHE A 65 27.36 12.04 11.90
CA PHE A 65 28.09 10.77 11.93
C PHE A 65 28.55 10.35 13.34
N ALA A 66 28.90 11.30 14.21
CA ALA A 66 29.47 11.00 15.51
C ALA A 66 28.38 10.64 16.52
N MET A 67 27.23 11.31 16.44
CA MET A 67 26.14 11.19 17.41
C MET A 67 24.90 10.46 16.88
N ALA A 68 24.92 9.94 15.65
CA ALA A 68 23.76 9.37 14.96
C ALA A 68 23.02 8.30 15.78
N MET A 69 23.75 7.45 16.52
CA MET A 69 23.18 6.32 17.27
C MET A 69 23.14 6.57 18.79
N GLU A 70 23.33 7.81 19.23
CA GLU A 70 23.31 8.13 20.65
C GLU A 70 21.85 8.12 21.18
N PRO A 71 21.57 7.53 22.36
CA PRO A 71 20.22 7.54 22.95
C PRO A 71 19.63 8.94 23.13
N GLU A 72 20.46 9.94 23.41
CA GLU A 72 20.10 11.36 23.55
C GLU A 72 19.56 11.95 22.24
N ARG A 73 19.91 11.34 21.10
CA ARG A 73 19.35 11.67 19.78
C ARG A 73 18.13 10.81 19.42
N GLY A 74 17.59 10.08 20.39
CA GLY A 74 16.41 9.25 20.23
C GLY A 74 16.66 7.95 19.48
N PHE A 75 17.92 7.49 19.37
CA PHE A 75 18.22 6.19 18.78
C PHE A 75 17.72 5.07 19.68
N VAL A 76 16.95 4.14 19.10
CA VAL A 76 16.32 3.03 19.84
C VAL A 76 16.92 1.67 19.50
N GLY A 77 17.81 1.58 18.50
CA GLY A 77 18.46 0.33 18.12
C GLY A 77 17.49 -0.71 17.54
N VAL A 78 17.84 -1.99 17.70
CA VAL A 78 17.01 -3.11 17.23
C VAL A 78 15.90 -3.36 18.25
N PRO A 79 14.61 -3.28 17.86
CA PRO A 79 13.50 -3.49 18.80
C PRO A 79 13.41 -4.94 19.26
N ASP A 80 12.95 -5.13 20.50
CA ASP A 80 12.48 -6.43 20.97
C ASP A 80 11.21 -6.85 20.22
N TYR A 81 10.91 -8.16 20.23
CA TYR A 81 9.80 -8.75 19.48
C TYR A 81 8.46 -8.04 19.72
N GLU A 82 8.15 -7.68 20.97
CA GLU A 82 6.91 -7.00 21.36
C GLU A 82 6.86 -5.52 20.95
N GLN A 83 8.01 -4.92 20.69
CA GLN A 83 8.13 -3.50 20.34
C GLN A 83 7.96 -3.26 18.83
N VAL A 84 8.12 -4.30 18.01
CA VAL A 84 8.07 -4.18 16.54
C VAL A 84 6.76 -3.57 16.02
N PRO A 85 5.56 -3.92 16.54
CA PRO A 85 4.32 -3.27 16.10
C PRO A 85 4.33 -1.75 16.27
N ASN A 86 5.00 -1.24 17.31
CA ASN A 86 5.08 0.20 17.56
C ASN A 86 5.96 0.92 16.53
N PHE A 87 6.91 0.23 15.88
CA PHE A 87 7.71 0.81 14.80
C PHE A 87 6.83 1.01 13.55
N CYS A 88 6.11 -0.04 13.14
CA CYS A 88 5.21 0.03 11.99
C CYS A 88 4.06 1.04 12.23
N GLY A 89 3.56 1.08 13.46
CA GLY A 89 2.43 1.92 13.86
C GLY A 89 2.73 3.42 13.95
N ARG A 90 3.99 3.86 13.83
CA ARG A 90 4.34 5.29 13.73
C ARG A 90 3.64 5.95 12.54
N CYS A 91 3.54 5.22 11.44
CA CYS A 91 2.85 5.67 10.23
C CYS A 91 1.56 4.87 9.98
N HIS A 92 1.55 3.56 10.26
CA HIS A 92 0.40 2.69 10.05
C HIS A 92 -0.54 2.65 11.26
N ILE A 93 -0.97 3.83 11.74
CA ILE A 93 -1.70 4.00 13.01
C ILE A 93 -2.99 3.18 13.04
N GLY A 94 -3.78 3.24 11.97
CA GLY A 94 -5.04 2.49 11.88
C GLY A 94 -4.83 0.97 11.88
N VAL A 95 -3.75 0.51 11.24
CA VAL A 95 -3.38 -0.91 11.24
C VAL A 95 -2.92 -1.35 12.63
N LEU A 96 -2.12 -0.53 13.32
CA LEU A 96 -1.68 -0.81 14.68
C LEU A 96 -2.88 -0.98 15.62
N GLY A 97 -3.88 -0.09 15.53
CA GLY A 97 -5.11 -0.21 16.32
C GLY A 97 -5.84 -1.53 16.08
N ASP A 98 -6.11 -1.86 14.81
CA ASP A 98 -6.77 -3.14 14.46
C ASP A 98 -5.93 -4.36 14.90
N TYR A 99 -4.59 -4.29 14.80
CA TYR A 99 -3.67 -5.35 15.24
C TYR A 99 -3.66 -5.53 16.76
N GLN A 100 -3.59 -4.45 17.54
CA GLN A 100 -3.58 -4.51 19.01
C GLN A 100 -4.87 -5.14 19.56
N GLU A 101 -6.00 -4.85 18.92
CA GLU A 101 -7.30 -5.46 19.21
C GLU A 101 -7.47 -6.87 18.63
N SER A 102 -6.48 -7.38 17.90
CA SER A 102 -6.53 -8.70 17.29
C SER A 102 -6.15 -9.82 18.26
N ALA A 103 -6.39 -11.08 17.88
CA ALA A 103 -5.94 -12.22 18.67
C ALA A 103 -4.41 -12.29 18.77
N HIS A 104 -3.69 -11.96 17.69
CA HIS A 104 -2.23 -11.95 17.69
C HIS A 104 -1.65 -10.82 18.55
N GLY A 105 -2.22 -9.62 18.45
CA GLY A 105 -1.78 -8.48 19.26
C GLY A 105 -2.02 -8.69 20.76
N ARG A 106 -3.18 -9.23 21.14
CA ARG A 106 -3.47 -9.58 22.55
C ARG A 106 -2.55 -10.66 23.11
N ALA A 107 -2.10 -11.58 22.27
CA ALA A 107 -1.19 -12.66 22.66
C ALA A 107 0.30 -12.33 22.42
N LEU A 108 0.64 -11.07 22.14
CA LEU A 108 2.00 -10.69 21.74
C LEU A 108 3.05 -11.06 22.79
N ALA A 109 2.76 -10.84 24.07
CA ALA A 109 3.63 -11.22 25.20
C ALA A 109 3.76 -12.75 25.39
N GLU A 110 2.87 -13.53 24.76
CA GLU A 110 2.89 -15.00 24.77
C GLU A 110 3.47 -15.57 23.46
N GLY A 111 4.07 -14.73 22.62
CA GLY A 111 4.65 -15.13 21.33
C GLY A 111 3.69 -15.05 20.14
N GLY A 112 2.59 -14.29 20.26
CA GLY A 112 1.69 -14.00 19.14
C GLY A 112 2.42 -13.41 17.92
N ALA A 113 1.91 -13.66 16.72
CA ALA A 113 2.57 -13.21 15.49
C ALA A 113 2.57 -11.68 15.37
N GLN A 114 3.75 -11.06 15.23
CA GLN A 114 3.90 -9.62 14.98
C GLN A 114 4.13 -9.30 13.49
N CYS A 115 4.17 -8.01 13.16
CA CYS A 115 4.14 -7.49 11.79
C CYS A 115 5.12 -8.18 10.83
N VAL A 116 6.37 -8.38 11.25
CA VAL A 116 7.44 -8.90 10.38
C VAL A 116 7.32 -10.40 10.12
N VAL A 117 6.50 -11.11 10.90
CA VAL A 117 6.21 -12.54 10.68
C VAL A 117 5.60 -12.74 9.29
N CYS A 118 4.75 -11.79 8.86
CA CYS A 118 4.15 -11.82 7.54
C CYS A 118 4.85 -10.84 6.58
N HIS A 119 5.14 -9.60 7.01
CA HIS A 119 5.55 -8.52 6.09
C HIS A 119 7.07 -8.37 5.86
N GLY A 120 7.91 -9.06 6.65
CA GLY A 120 9.34 -8.76 6.70
C GLY A 120 9.64 -7.42 7.40
N ASN A 121 10.90 -6.97 7.39
CA ASN A 121 11.37 -5.82 8.17
C ASN A 121 12.07 -4.71 7.35
N HIS A 122 13.24 -4.98 6.78
CA HIS A 122 14.01 -4.02 6.00
C HIS A 122 13.64 -4.13 4.52
N SER A 123 13.38 -5.33 4.01
CA SER A 123 12.94 -5.60 2.64
C SER A 123 11.41 -5.57 2.44
N VAL A 124 10.70 -4.66 3.13
CA VAL A 124 9.24 -4.57 3.05
C VAL A 124 8.80 -4.24 1.63
N THR A 125 7.89 -5.05 1.11
CA THR A 125 7.30 -4.88 -0.23
C THR A 125 5.85 -4.43 -0.12
N PRO A 126 5.22 -3.97 -1.22
CA PRO A 126 3.79 -3.73 -1.24
C PRO A 126 3.01 -4.97 -0.72
N ALA A 127 2.03 -4.71 0.13
CA ALA A 127 1.19 -5.77 0.68
C ALA A 127 0.47 -6.52 -0.46
N HIS A 128 0.47 -7.84 -0.38
CA HIS A 128 -0.11 -8.72 -1.40
C HIS A 128 -0.78 -9.92 -0.74
N ILE A 129 -1.74 -10.51 -1.45
CA ILE A 129 -2.60 -11.57 -0.90
C ILE A 129 -1.84 -12.84 -0.49
N ASP A 130 -0.64 -13.07 -1.04
CA ASP A 130 0.18 -14.24 -0.73
C ASP A 130 0.97 -14.14 0.57
N LEU A 131 0.97 -12.96 1.21
CA LEU A 131 1.36 -12.85 2.62
C LEU A 131 0.45 -13.69 3.53
N ILE A 132 -0.76 -13.98 3.09
CA ILE A 132 -1.68 -14.91 3.75
C ILE A 132 -1.44 -16.30 3.14
N ASN A 133 -0.55 -17.08 3.73
CA ASN A 133 -0.18 -18.39 3.20
C ASN A 133 -0.15 -19.47 4.29
N GLN A 134 -0.25 -20.72 3.85
CA GLN A 134 -0.26 -21.87 4.76
C GLN A 134 1.06 -22.02 5.51
N GLN A 135 2.21 -21.73 4.88
CA GLN A 135 3.53 -21.92 5.46
C GLN A 135 3.75 -21.06 6.71
N ASP A 136 3.31 -19.81 6.71
CA ASP A 136 3.51 -18.89 7.83
C ASP A 136 2.45 -19.08 8.91
N CYS A 137 1.18 -19.24 8.53
CA CYS A 137 0.10 -19.43 9.50
C CYS A 137 0.22 -20.76 10.25
N SER A 138 0.62 -21.84 9.56
CA SER A 138 0.69 -23.18 10.15
C SER A 138 1.84 -23.39 11.13
N ARG A 139 2.69 -22.37 11.33
CA ARG A 139 3.77 -22.42 12.33
C ARG A 139 3.23 -22.48 13.76
N CYS A 140 2.04 -21.92 13.99
CA CYS A 140 1.47 -21.81 15.34
C CYS A 140 0.07 -22.44 15.45
N HIS A 141 -0.76 -22.35 14.41
CA HIS A 141 -2.14 -22.84 14.45
C HIS A 141 -2.62 -23.31 13.07
N ASP A 142 -3.78 -23.95 13.00
CA ASP A 142 -4.35 -24.40 11.72
C ASP A 142 -4.60 -23.25 10.71
N TYR A 143 -4.37 -23.50 9.43
CA TYR A 143 -4.50 -22.48 8.37
C TYR A 143 -5.95 -22.15 8.00
N GLY A 144 -6.94 -22.98 8.36
CA GLY A 144 -8.32 -22.88 7.86
C GLY A 144 -8.95 -21.51 8.05
N ARG A 145 -8.72 -20.85 9.21
CA ARG A 145 -9.23 -19.50 9.47
C ARG A 145 -8.64 -18.45 8.53
N ALA A 146 -7.33 -18.52 8.30
CA ALA A 146 -6.64 -17.60 7.41
C ALA A 146 -6.97 -17.87 5.93
N ALA A 147 -7.17 -19.13 5.54
CA ALA A 147 -7.62 -19.50 4.20
C ALA A 147 -8.98 -18.88 3.86
N GLU A 148 -9.90 -18.88 4.82
CA GLU A 148 -11.22 -18.29 4.64
C GLU A 148 -11.15 -16.77 4.42
N ILE A 149 -10.35 -16.08 5.25
CA ILE A 149 -10.11 -14.65 5.11
C ILE A 149 -9.44 -14.35 3.76
N LYS A 150 -8.44 -15.14 3.36
CA LYS A 150 -7.75 -14.99 2.06
C LYS A 150 -8.74 -15.05 0.90
N LEU A 151 -9.69 -15.99 0.94
CA LEU A 151 -10.67 -16.15 -0.12
C LEU A 151 -11.59 -14.93 -0.22
N ALA A 152 -12.10 -14.45 0.92
CA ALA A 152 -12.96 -13.26 0.97
C ALA A 152 -12.26 -12.01 0.42
N LEU A 153 -10.98 -11.83 0.78
CA LEU A 153 -10.15 -10.75 0.27
C LEU A 153 -9.94 -10.86 -1.25
N LYS A 154 -9.53 -12.05 -1.73
CA LYS A 154 -9.23 -12.29 -3.15
C LYS A 154 -10.40 -11.98 -4.08
N GLU A 155 -11.62 -12.37 -3.70
CA GLU A 155 -12.82 -12.11 -4.50
C GLU A 155 -13.12 -10.61 -4.59
N THR A 156 -13.00 -9.92 -3.47
CA THR A 156 -13.25 -8.48 -3.37
C THR A 156 -12.18 -7.68 -4.13
N ASP A 157 -10.91 -8.07 -4.02
CA ASP A 157 -9.79 -7.46 -4.75
C ASP A 157 -9.97 -7.58 -6.26
N ALA A 158 -10.45 -8.73 -6.74
CA ALA A 158 -10.73 -8.91 -8.15
C ALA A 158 -11.79 -7.91 -8.66
N ARG A 159 -12.79 -7.55 -7.84
CA ARG A 159 -13.78 -6.51 -8.18
C ARG A 159 -13.16 -5.11 -8.16
N LEU A 160 -12.42 -4.78 -7.11
CA LEU A 160 -11.73 -3.50 -6.97
C LEU A 160 -10.84 -3.21 -8.20
N ILE A 161 -10.04 -4.19 -8.63
CA ILE A 161 -9.15 -4.08 -9.80
C ILE A 161 -9.95 -3.88 -11.09
N ARG A 162 -11.09 -4.56 -11.25
CA ARG A 162 -11.93 -4.40 -12.45
C ARG A 162 -12.50 -2.98 -12.55
N ILE A 163 -13.09 -2.48 -11.46
CA ILE A 163 -13.66 -1.12 -11.44
C ILE A 163 -12.57 -0.08 -11.68
N ASP A 164 -11.39 -0.24 -11.07
CA ASP A 164 -10.25 0.67 -11.30
C ASP A 164 -9.88 0.71 -12.79
N GLY A 165 -9.78 -0.44 -13.45
CA GLY A 165 -9.51 -0.52 -14.88
C GLY A 165 -10.59 0.15 -15.74
N GLU A 166 -11.86 0.02 -15.36
CA GLU A 166 -12.98 0.68 -16.05
C GLU A 166 -12.94 2.20 -15.87
N LEU A 167 -12.65 2.69 -14.66
CA LEU A 167 -12.47 4.11 -14.38
C LEU A 167 -11.29 4.71 -15.14
N GLN A 168 -10.16 4.00 -15.21
CA GLN A 168 -9.02 4.45 -16.01
C GLN A 168 -9.36 4.53 -17.50
N ARG A 169 -10.14 3.57 -18.02
CA ARG A 169 -10.62 3.60 -19.41
C ARG A 169 -11.54 4.80 -19.65
N ILE A 170 -12.51 5.03 -18.77
CA ILE A 170 -13.44 6.18 -18.86
C ILE A 170 -12.68 7.51 -18.80
N HIS A 171 -11.67 7.61 -17.93
CA HIS A 171 -10.79 8.77 -17.85
C HIS A 171 -10.08 9.05 -19.18
N LYS A 172 -9.52 8.02 -19.83
CA LYS A 172 -8.88 8.13 -21.14
C LYS A 172 -9.83 8.58 -22.26
N LEU A 173 -11.15 8.40 -22.07
CA LEU A 173 -12.18 8.90 -22.98
C LEU A 173 -12.59 10.35 -22.69
N GLY A 174 -11.93 11.02 -21.72
CA GLY A 174 -12.13 12.43 -21.40
C GLY A 174 -13.22 12.72 -20.37
N PHE A 175 -13.69 11.69 -19.65
CA PHE A 175 -14.67 11.86 -18.58
C PHE A 175 -13.97 11.96 -17.23
N SER A 176 -14.44 12.85 -16.36
CA SER A 176 -13.91 12.91 -14.99
C SER A 176 -14.33 11.67 -14.21
N THR A 177 -13.34 11.00 -13.62
CA THR A 177 -13.50 9.83 -12.75
C THR A 177 -12.91 10.06 -11.37
N GLU A 178 -12.39 11.26 -11.10
CA GLU A 178 -11.63 11.59 -9.90
C GLU A 178 -12.36 11.22 -8.60
N SER A 179 -13.63 11.59 -8.50
CA SER A 179 -14.46 11.27 -7.32
C SER A 179 -14.68 9.77 -7.13
N MET A 180 -14.90 9.03 -8.21
CA MET A 180 -15.10 7.57 -8.14
C MET A 180 -13.78 6.86 -7.79
N SER A 181 -12.67 7.28 -8.40
CA SER A 181 -11.34 6.74 -8.13
C SER A 181 -10.92 6.99 -6.68
N GLY A 182 -11.19 8.18 -6.14
CA GLY A 182 -10.97 8.49 -4.72
C GLY A 182 -11.81 7.60 -3.80
N SER A 183 -13.10 7.45 -4.10
CA SER A 183 -13.99 6.58 -3.32
C SER A 183 -13.56 5.11 -3.36
N LEU A 184 -13.12 4.63 -4.53
CA LEU A 184 -12.60 3.26 -4.71
C LEU A 184 -11.30 3.05 -3.93
N PHE A 185 -10.41 4.04 -3.93
CA PHE A 185 -9.16 4.02 -3.16
C PHE A 185 -9.41 3.94 -1.65
N ASP A 186 -10.31 4.77 -1.12
CA ASP A 186 -10.69 4.73 0.30
C ASP A 186 -11.33 3.40 0.68
N LEU A 187 -12.21 2.88 -0.19
CA LEU A 187 -12.87 1.59 0.00
C LEU A 187 -11.86 0.44 0.06
N ARG A 188 -10.89 0.42 -0.87
CA ARG A 188 -9.79 -0.55 -0.88
C ARG A 188 -8.97 -0.47 0.42
N ASN A 189 -8.57 0.72 0.83
CA ASN A 189 -7.74 0.90 2.03
C ASN A 189 -8.47 0.46 3.30
N ARG A 190 -9.76 0.80 3.44
CA ARG A 190 -10.60 0.34 4.55
C ARG A 190 -10.68 -1.18 4.57
N PHE A 191 -10.92 -1.79 3.41
CA PHE A 191 -11.06 -3.23 3.30
C PHE A 191 -9.76 -3.97 3.61
N HIS A 192 -8.62 -3.55 3.04
CA HIS A 192 -7.33 -4.20 3.33
C HIS A 192 -6.90 -4.05 4.78
N ARG A 193 -7.31 -2.98 5.47
CA ARG A 193 -7.04 -2.81 6.90
C ARG A 193 -7.68 -3.89 7.76
N VAL A 194 -8.91 -4.34 7.42
CA VAL A 194 -9.70 -5.27 8.26
C VAL A 194 -8.98 -6.58 8.55
N PHE A 195 -8.08 -7.02 7.66
CA PHE A 195 -7.30 -8.24 7.83
C PHE A 195 -6.52 -8.25 9.16
N HIS A 196 -6.02 -7.10 9.59
CA HIS A 196 -5.20 -6.97 10.78
C HIS A 196 -5.96 -7.24 12.09
N SER A 197 -7.29 -7.25 12.05
CA SER A 197 -8.12 -7.72 13.17
C SER A 197 -8.08 -9.25 13.38
N VAL A 198 -7.67 -10.00 12.35
CA VAL A 198 -7.72 -11.48 12.25
C VAL A 198 -9.04 -12.11 12.73
N ASP A 199 -10.16 -11.37 12.62
CA ASP A 199 -11.49 -11.84 12.96
C ASP A 199 -12.33 -12.10 11.70
N VAL A 200 -12.55 -13.37 11.40
CA VAL A 200 -13.41 -13.84 10.29
C VAL A 200 -14.78 -13.16 10.28
N ARG A 201 -15.41 -12.91 11.43
CA ARG A 201 -16.73 -12.28 11.46
C ARG A 201 -16.64 -10.81 11.03
N LYS A 202 -15.65 -10.08 11.54
CA LYS A 202 -15.40 -8.68 11.16
C LYS A 202 -15.06 -8.58 9.68
N VAL A 203 -14.21 -9.47 9.17
CA VAL A 203 -13.88 -9.58 7.73
C VAL A 203 -15.14 -9.81 6.91
N ARG A 204 -15.97 -10.81 7.23
CA ARG A 204 -17.21 -11.10 6.49
C ARG A 204 -18.18 -9.92 6.49
N GLN A 205 -18.33 -9.24 7.63
CA GLN A 205 -19.19 -8.07 7.76
C GLN A 205 -18.70 -6.92 6.86
N GLU A 206 -17.41 -6.60 6.93
CA GLU A 206 -16.80 -5.56 6.08
C GLU A 206 -16.85 -5.94 4.60
N THR A 207 -16.62 -7.20 4.25
CA THR A 207 -16.81 -7.70 2.89
C THR A 207 -18.21 -7.38 2.41
N GLY A 208 -19.26 -7.70 3.17
CA GLY A 208 -20.65 -7.40 2.77
C GLY A 208 -20.89 -5.92 2.47
N GLY A 209 -20.39 -5.01 3.32
CA GLY A 209 -20.49 -3.57 3.11
C GLY A 209 -19.72 -3.10 1.88
N VAL A 210 -18.50 -3.61 1.69
CA VAL A 210 -17.66 -3.29 0.52
C VAL A 210 -18.33 -3.80 -0.77
N GLN A 211 -18.85 -5.03 -0.78
CA GLN A 211 -19.54 -5.58 -1.95
C GLN A 211 -20.76 -4.74 -2.36
N ALA A 212 -21.47 -4.14 -1.40
CA ALA A 212 -22.61 -3.26 -1.68
C ALA A 212 -22.16 -1.96 -2.37
N GLU A 213 -21.11 -1.30 -1.87
CA GLU A 213 -20.55 -0.08 -2.47
C GLU A 213 -19.98 -0.34 -3.86
N LEU A 214 -19.27 -1.47 -4.05
CA LEU A 214 -18.76 -1.87 -5.36
C LEU A 214 -19.89 -2.08 -6.37
N THR A 215 -21.01 -2.67 -5.94
CA THR A 215 -22.18 -2.87 -6.82
C THR A 215 -22.78 -1.53 -7.26
N LYS A 216 -22.80 -0.53 -6.38
CA LYS A 216 -23.23 0.82 -6.72
C LYS A 216 -22.29 1.47 -7.74
N MET A 217 -20.98 1.40 -7.51
CA MET A 217 -19.96 1.94 -8.43
C MET A 217 -20.03 1.26 -9.81
N GLU A 218 -20.19 -0.05 -9.87
CA GLU A 218 -20.39 -0.80 -11.13
C GLU A 218 -21.64 -0.29 -11.88
N GLY A 219 -22.71 0.03 -11.16
CA GLY A 219 -23.90 0.67 -11.74
C GLY A 219 -23.63 2.04 -12.35
N GLU A 220 -22.86 2.88 -11.65
CA GLU A 220 -22.45 4.21 -12.12
C GLU A 220 -21.55 4.11 -13.36
N VAL A 221 -20.56 3.21 -13.36
CA VAL A 221 -19.71 2.90 -14.52
C VAL A 221 -20.56 2.48 -15.72
N LYS A 222 -21.52 1.56 -15.52
CA LYS A 222 -22.40 1.08 -16.59
C LYS A 222 -23.28 2.19 -17.18
N ALA A 223 -23.73 3.13 -16.36
CA ALA A 223 -24.50 4.28 -16.82
C ALA A 223 -23.66 5.21 -17.72
N ILE A 224 -22.39 5.44 -17.35
CA ILE A 224 -21.44 6.20 -18.17
C ILE A 224 -21.20 5.48 -19.51
N ASP A 225 -20.95 4.18 -19.48
CA ASP A 225 -20.75 3.36 -20.70
C ASP A 225 -21.97 3.40 -21.64
N THR A 226 -23.17 3.36 -21.07
CA THR A 226 -24.42 3.46 -21.86
C THR A 226 -24.49 4.82 -22.56
N THR A 227 -24.14 5.90 -21.84
CA THR A 227 -24.11 7.26 -22.38
C THR A 227 -23.07 7.39 -23.49
N LEU A 228 -21.87 6.81 -23.29
CA LEU A 228 -20.80 6.76 -24.28
C LEU A 228 -21.23 6.01 -25.56
N GLY A 229 -21.87 4.85 -25.40
CA GLY A 229 -22.38 4.06 -26.52
C GLY A 229 -23.43 4.82 -27.35
N GLN A 230 -24.37 5.51 -26.68
CA GLN A 230 -25.36 6.34 -27.36
C GLN A 230 -24.72 7.51 -28.11
N ARG A 231 -23.75 8.22 -27.50
CA ARG A 231 -23.04 9.32 -28.16
C ARG A 231 -22.28 8.85 -29.41
N LYS A 232 -21.64 7.68 -29.34
CA LYS A 232 -20.97 7.08 -30.50
C LYS A 232 -21.94 6.76 -31.62
N LEU A 233 -23.10 6.18 -31.30
CA LEU A 233 -24.15 5.87 -32.27
C LEU A 233 -24.67 7.15 -32.96
N TRP A 234 -25.04 8.17 -32.18
CA TRP A 234 -25.52 9.44 -32.71
C TRP A 234 -24.46 10.16 -33.54
N GLY A 235 -23.21 10.17 -33.09
CA GLY A 235 -22.08 10.71 -33.86
C GLY A 235 -21.90 10.01 -35.20
N SER A 236 -21.99 8.68 -35.24
CA SER A 236 -21.94 7.92 -36.49
C SER A 236 -23.11 8.22 -37.43
N VAL A 237 -24.32 8.37 -36.90
CA VAL A 237 -25.50 8.75 -37.69
C VAL A 237 -25.31 10.15 -38.29
N VAL A 238 -24.84 11.13 -37.52
CA VAL A 238 -24.58 12.49 -38.02
C VAL A 238 -23.51 12.49 -39.11
N ILE A 239 -22.41 11.75 -38.94
CA ILE A 239 -21.35 11.65 -39.94
C ILE A 239 -21.86 10.99 -41.23
N ALA A 240 -22.73 9.97 -41.14
CA ALA A 240 -23.27 9.29 -42.32
C ALA A 240 -24.30 10.13 -43.10
N LEU A 241 -24.87 11.17 -42.47
CA LEU A 241 -25.85 12.08 -43.07
C LEU A 241 -25.22 13.37 -43.61
N LEU A 242 -23.91 13.57 -43.43
CA LEU A 242 -23.11 14.68 -43.98
C LEU A 242 -22.38 14.23 -45.26
#